data_AF-A0AAU5KUF1-F1
#
_entry.id   AF-A0AAU5KUF1-F1
#
_cell.length_a   1.000
_cell.length_b   1.000
_cell.length_c   1.000
_cell.angle_alpha   90.00
_cell.angle_beta   90.00
_cell.angle_gamma   90.00
#
_symmetry.space_group_name_H-M   'P 1'
#
loop_
_entity.id
_entity.type
_entity.pdbx_description
1 polymer ?
#
loop_
_entity_poly.entity_id
_entity_poly.type
_entity_poly.pdbx_seq_one_letter_code
_entity_poly.pdbx_strand_id
1 'polypeptide(L)'
;MALLSSGRQAPAAPDRPAPLDPDTDPATPTRRAPAGSGSAAAHGSPHGPRVLLSARPDQLDSTLALRRVAAHLGDLRPVGAEDVDPPPVAALVCDDVARTEHLLGLGVPVVHLISGHPVGGPATERLAASTPAADNPETDAPPERALGRVHRPGWLPAAGPAARGVRPTGVLAPQRTGRSRSRSGTLLLLSLWRVPAAEAEAFAEASLPALVAAALHRTGSCTVVADTGLDLLRSALGGLTGRPGLRLGLAAETDPDALQAEAGVFLASPVLGALALAQARRAPLALLPALGPAQRALAGQLAGVLPLPSAEDPADPGLWAQSGAGGAPAAGPWHLLDPALDDLRGAQRVARTLRQLALAPL
;
A
#
# COMPACT_ATOMS: atom_id res chain seq x y z
N MET A 1 59.38 -1.04 -56.80
CA MET A 1 59.67 -1.84 -55.60
C MET A 1 58.87 -3.12 -55.69
N ALA A 2 59.56 -4.22 -55.97
CA ALA A 2 58.99 -5.52 -56.30
C ALA A 2 59.45 -6.60 -55.30
N LEU A 3 58.52 -7.53 -55.08
CA LEU A 3 58.48 -8.85 -54.44
C LEU A 3 59.79 -9.64 -54.23
N LEU A 4 59.80 -10.46 -53.16
CA LEU A 4 60.06 -11.93 -53.06
C LEU A 4 60.32 -12.26 -51.56
N SER A 5 59.60 -13.12 -50.82
CA SER A 5 59.22 -14.55 -50.93
C SER A 5 59.96 -15.41 -49.87
N SER A 6 59.32 -16.52 -49.49
CA SER A 6 59.73 -17.63 -48.59
C SER A 6 59.48 -17.45 -47.08
N GLY A 7 58.86 -18.39 -46.36
CA GLY A 7 58.52 -19.77 -46.71
C GLY A 7 57.58 -20.46 -45.70
N ARG A 8 57.06 -21.61 -46.16
CA ARG A 8 56.16 -22.58 -45.50
C ARG A 8 56.77 -23.20 -44.23
N GLN A 9 55.92 -23.56 -43.27
CA GLN A 9 55.73 -24.95 -42.80
C GLN A 9 54.59 -25.07 -41.77
N ALA A 10 53.63 -25.95 -42.03
CA ALA A 10 52.80 -26.62 -41.03
C ALA A 10 53.49 -27.94 -40.65
N PRO A 11 53.29 -28.46 -39.43
CA PRO A 11 52.42 -29.63 -39.35
C PRO A 11 51.63 -29.82 -38.03
N ALA A 12 50.70 -30.78 -38.13
CA ALA A 12 50.19 -31.68 -37.09
C ALA A 12 49.15 -31.16 -36.08
N ALA A 13 47.90 -31.57 -36.35
CA ALA A 13 46.87 -31.78 -35.34
C ALA A 13 47.17 -33.05 -34.52
N PRO A 14 46.68 -33.12 -33.27
CA PRO A 14 46.28 -34.39 -32.68
C PRO A 14 44.81 -34.40 -32.26
N ASP A 15 44.19 -35.52 -32.63
CA ASP A 15 43.19 -36.30 -31.90
C ASP A 15 41.89 -35.64 -31.40
N ARG A 16 40.84 -35.94 -32.16
CA ARG A 16 39.46 -36.07 -31.67
C ARG A 16 39.36 -37.22 -30.66
N PRO A 17 38.81 -37.01 -29.46
CA PRO A 17 38.13 -38.07 -28.74
C PRO A 17 36.72 -38.29 -29.30
N ALA A 18 36.36 -39.56 -29.40
CA ALA A 18 35.08 -40.11 -29.84
C ALA A 18 33.93 -39.81 -28.85
N PRO A 19 32.66 -40.02 -29.24
CA PRO A 19 31.49 -39.56 -28.50
C PRO A 19 31.19 -40.50 -27.33
N LEU A 20 30.93 -39.93 -26.16
CA LEU A 20 30.31 -40.64 -25.04
C LEU A 20 28.80 -40.36 -25.06
N ASP A 21 28.07 -41.44 -24.96
CA ASP A 21 26.61 -41.55 -25.01
C ASP A 21 25.87 -40.75 -23.92
N PRO A 22 24.57 -40.47 -24.16
CA PRO A 22 23.73 -39.64 -23.32
C PRO A 22 23.05 -40.49 -22.25
N ASP A 23 23.38 -40.27 -20.98
CA ASP A 23 22.47 -40.53 -19.85
C ASP A 23 23.13 -40.07 -18.55
N THR A 24 22.95 -38.80 -18.20
CA THR A 24 23.06 -38.39 -16.80
C THR A 24 22.17 -37.16 -16.59
N ASP A 25 21.01 -37.43 -16.03
CA ASP A 25 20.05 -36.46 -15.50
C ASP A 25 20.75 -35.37 -14.68
N PRO A 26 20.72 -34.08 -15.10
CA PRO A 26 21.10 -33.00 -14.22
C PRO A 26 19.99 -32.86 -13.17
N ALA A 27 20.29 -33.32 -11.96
CA ALA A 27 19.52 -33.12 -10.74
C ALA A 27 18.94 -31.70 -10.73
N THR A 28 17.65 -31.63 -11.00
CA THR A 28 16.86 -30.39 -10.93
C THR A 28 16.97 -29.90 -9.49
N PRO A 29 17.49 -28.68 -9.23
CA PRO A 29 17.36 -28.11 -7.90
C PRO A 29 15.87 -27.95 -7.64
N THR A 30 15.35 -28.81 -6.77
CA THR A 30 13.98 -28.75 -6.27
C THR A 30 13.83 -27.38 -5.63
N ARG A 31 13.26 -26.46 -6.40
CA ARG A 31 12.81 -25.15 -5.98
C ARG A 31 11.82 -25.39 -4.86
N ARG A 32 12.30 -25.26 -3.62
CA ARG A 32 11.45 -25.22 -2.42
C ARG A 32 10.31 -24.24 -2.73
N ALA A 33 9.10 -24.76 -2.75
CA ALA A 33 7.91 -23.95 -2.70
C ALA A 33 8.06 -22.99 -1.50
N PRO A 34 7.80 -21.69 -1.64
CA PRO A 34 7.70 -20.84 -0.47
C PRO A 34 6.54 -21.38 0.36
N ALA A 35 6.91 -21.89 1.53
CA ALA A 35 5.98 -22.30 2.56
C ALA A 35 5.06 -21.12 2.89
N GLY A 36 3.76 -21.41 2.93
CA GLY A 36 2.77 -20.83 3.83
C GLY A 36 2.65 -19.31 3.83
N SER A 37 1.45 -18.85 3.49
CA SER A 37 0.87 -17.59 3.93
C SER A 37 1.04 -17.40 5.45
N GLY A 38 2.17 -16.85 5.86
CA GLY A 38 2.39 -16.34 7.20
C GLY A 38 1.77 -14.95 7.28
N SER A 39 0.55 -14.88 7.81
CA SER A 39 0.06 -13.65 8.43
C SER A 39 1.20 -13.11 9.31
N ALA A 40 1.71 -11.93 8.98
CA ALA A 40 2.70 -11.24 9.81
C ALA A 40 2.00 -10.87 11.12
N ALA A 41 1.96 -11.82 12.04
CA ALA A 41 1.34 -11.67 13.34
C ALA A 41 2.04 -10.51 14.05
N ALA A 42 1.26 -9.49 14.41
CA ALA A 42 1.72 -8.46 15.32
C ALA A 42 2.30 -9.14 16.57
N HIS A 43 3.59 -8.88 16.85
CA HIS A 43 4.32 -9.51 17.95
C HIS A 43 3.89 -8.91 19.31
N GLY A 44 2.63 -9.11 19.70
CA GLY A 44 2.13 -8.76 21.02
C GLY A 44 2.50 -9.83 22.04
N SER A 45 2.63 -9.43 23.32
CA SER A 45 2.79 -10.40 24.40
C SER A 45 1.52 -11.26 24.52
N PRO A 46 1.61 -12.61 24.58
CA PRO A 46 0.44 -13.47 24.77
C PRO A 46 -0.26 -13.24 26.12
N HIS A 47 0.46 -12.60 27.06
CA HIS A 47 0.01 -12.30 28.42
C HIS A 47 -0.30 -10.81 28.64
N GLY A 48 -0.27 -9.99 27.59
CA GLY A 48 -0.53 -8.56 27.66
C GLY A 48 -2.03 -8.19 27.81
N PRO A 49 -2.34 -6.94 28.21
CA PRO A 49 -3.70 -6.42 28.17
C PRO A 49 -4.30 -6.54 26.76
N ARG A 50 -5.55 -7.01 26.67
CA ARG A 50 -6.25 -7.21 25.39
C ARG A 50 -6.65 -5.89 24.77
N VAL A 51 -6.19 -5.62 23.56
CA VAL A 51 -6.64 -4.46 22.77
C VAL A 51 -7.25 -4.95 21.47
N LEU A 52 -8.50 -4.54 21.22
CA LEU A 52 -9.19 -4.91 19.99
C LEU A 52 -8.76 -4.01 18.86
N LEU A 53 -8.45 -4.61 17.71
CA LEU A 53 -8.05 -3.92 16.50
C LEU A 53 -9.10 -4.16 15.42
N SER A 54 -9.71 -3.09 14.92
CA SER A 54 -10.71 -3.15 13.86
C SER A 54 -10.42 -2.13 12.78
N ALA A 55 -10.48 -2.56 11.53
CA ALA A 55 -10.43 -1.70 10.35
C ALA A 55 -11.58 -2.05 9.43
N ARG A 56 -12.00 -1.08 8.61
CA ARG A 56 -12.87 -1.35 7.48
C ARG A 56 -12.09 -2.16 6.43
N PRO A 57 -12.48 -3.42 6.15
CA PRO A 57 -11.68 -4.30 5.31
C PRO A 57 -11.69 -3.88 3.83
N ASP A 58 -12.70 -3.15 3.42
CA ASP A 58 -12.96 -2.62 2.07
C ASP A 58 -12.34 -1.25 1.81
N GLN A 59 -11.69 -0.63 2.80
CA GLN A 59 -11.01 0.66 2.68
C GLN A 59 -9.50 0.49 2.85
N LEU A 60 -8.74 0.74 1.78
CA LEU A 60 -7.30 0.54 1.77
C LEU A 60 -6.56 1.29 2.90
N ASP A 61 -6.85 2.58 3.08
CA ASP A 61 -6.19 3.39 4.11
C ASP A 61 -6.46 2.86 5.53
N SER A 62 -7.65 2.30 5.77
CA SER A 62 -8.05 1.75 7.07
C SER A 62 -7.22 0.51 7.42
N THR A 63 -7.10 -0.41 6.46
CA THR A 63 -6.31 -1.65 6.63
C THR A 63 -4.82 -1.35 6.80
N LEU A 64 -4.26 -0.42 6.01
CA LEU A 64 -2.86 0.01 6.12
C LEU A 64 -2.60 0.70 7.47
N ALA A 65 -3.46 1.62 7.87
CA ALA A 65 -3.34 2.33 9.14
C ALA A 65 -3.33 1.37 10.33
N LEU A 66 -4.28 0.42 10.35
CA LEU A 66 -4.38 -0.56 11.44
C LEU A 66 -3.10 -1.38 11.57
N ARG A 67 -2.58 -1.92 10.46
CA ARG A 67 -1.34 -2.72 10.48
C ARG A 67 -0.14 -1.94 11.00
N ARG A 68 0.01 -0.70 10.54
CA ARG A 68 1.13 0.17 10.93
C ARG A 68 1.07 0.54 12.41
N VAL A 69 -0.13 0.75 12.95
CA VAL A 69 -0.30 0.96 14.40
C VAL A 69 -0.08 -0.34 15.17
N ALA A 70 -0.58 -1.47 14.67
CA ALA A 70 -0.42 -2.79 15.27
C ALA A 70 1.07 -3.15 15.49
N ALA A 71 1.92 -2.79 14.54
CA ALA A 71 3.37 -2.96 14.62
C ALA A 71 4.06 -2.20 15.78
N HIS A 72 3.36 -1.29 16.45
CA HIS A 72 3.89 -0.46 17.53
C HIS A 72 3.22 -0.69 18.90
N LEU A 73 2.39 -1.73 19.03
CA LEU A 73 1.64 -2.00 20.25
C LEU A 73 2.52 -2.50 21.41
N GLY A 74 3.66 -3.13 21.13
CA GLY A 74 4.59 -3.63 22.15
C GLY A 74 3.93 -4.72 23.01
N ASP A 75 3.84 -4.49 24.32
CA ASP A 75 3.35 -5.49 25.29
C ASP A 75 1.83 -5.70 25.27
N LEU A 76 1.06 -4.93 24.49
CA LEU A 76 -0.38 -5.15 24.36
C LEU A 76 -0.65 -6.39 23.52
N ARG A 77 -1.69 -7.14 23.90
CA ARG A 77 -2.15 -8.31 23.15
C ARG A 77 -3.24 -7.90 22.16
N PRO A 78 -2.95 -7.81 20.85
CA PRO A 78 -3.99 -7.53 19.86
C PRO A 78 -4.97 -8.70 19.82
N VAL A 79 -6.27 -8.38 19.77
CA VAL A 79 -7.34 -9.36 19.55
C VAL A 79 -8.17 -8.97 18.32
N GLY A 80 -8.69 -9.97 17.63
CA GLY A 80 -9.50 -9.77 16.43
C GLY A 80 -10.86 -9.15 16.75
N ALA A 81 -11.55 -8.68 15.70
CA ALA A 81 -12.88 -8.09 15.84
C ALA A 81 -13.93 -9.08 16.41
N GLU A 82 -13.75 -10.38 16.20
CA GLU A 82 -14.65 -11.42 16.72
C GLU A 82 -14.41 -11.75 18.20
N ASP A 83 -13.23 -11.41 18.74
CA ASP A 83 -12.81 -11.78 20.08
C ASP A 83 -13.13 -10.68 21.11
N VAL A 84 -14.42 -10.36 21.24
CA VAL A 84 -14.90 -9.30 22.15
C VAL A 84 -15.08 -9.79 23.59
N ASP A 85 -15.27 -11.10 23.82
CA ASP A 85 -15.50 -11.65 25.16
C ASP A 85 -14.23 -12.33 25.74
N PRO A 86 -13.85 -12.08 27.02
CA PRO A 86 -14.19 -10.91 27.83
C PRO A 86 -13.79 -9.58 27.17
N PRO A 87 -14.47 -8.46 27.50
CA PRO A 87 -14.23 -7.15 26.90
C PRO A 87 -12.75 -6.76 26.85
N PRO A 88 -12.26 -6.23 25.71
CA PRO A 88 -10.90 -5.70 25.62
C PRO A 88 -10.77 -4.46 26.52
N VAL A 89 -9.55 -4.18 27.00
CA VAL A 89 -9.29 -3.02 27.88
C VAL A 89 -9.29 -1.69 27.11
N ALA A 90 -9.11 -1.74 25.79
CA ALA A 90 -9.24 -0.62 24.87
C ALA A 90 -9.44 -1.16 23.44
N ALA A 91 -9.86 -0.28 22.53
CA ALA A 91 -9.95 -0.60 21.12
C ALA A 91 -9.37 0.50 20.22
N LEU A 92 -8.80 0.08 19.08
CA LEU A 92 -8.52 0.91 17.93
C LEU A 92 -9.52 0.54 16.83
N VAL A 93 -10.24 1.54 16.34
CA VAL A 93 -11.18 1.38 15.22
C VAL A 93 -10.80 2.38 14.14
N CYS A 94 -10.47 1.88 12.95
CA CYS A 94 -10.14 2.70 11.78
C CYS A 94 -11.37 2.84 10.87
N ASP A 95 -11.88 4.07 10.71
CA ASP A 95 -12.93 4.45 9.76
C ASP A 95 -14.27 3.69 9.85
N ASP A 96 -14.55 3.02 10.97
CA ASP A 96 -15.80 2.28 11.21
C ASP A 96 -16.55 2.90 12.40
N VAL A 97 -17.51 3.79 12.10
CA VAL A 97 -18.32 4.51 13.10
C VAL A 97 -19.23 3.55 13.86
N ALA A 98 -19.93 2.66 13.16
CA ALA A 98 -20.85 1.71 13.78
C ALA A 98 -20.13 0.79 14.79
N ARG A 99 -18.94 0.30 14.43
CA ARG A 99 -18.12 -0.50 15.35
C ARG A 99 -17.62 0.31 16.55
N THR A 100 -17.30 1.58 16.33
CA THR A 100 -16.91 2.50 17.41
C THR A 100 -18.05 2.68 18.40
N GLU A 101 -19.27 2.96 17.93
CA GLU A 101 -20.45 3.11 18.77
C GLU A 101 -20.79 1.84 19.54
N HIS A 102 -20.73 0.68 18.88
CA HIS A 102 -20.97 -0.60 19.52
C HIS A 102 -20.01 -0.84 20.71
N LEU A 103 -18.71 -0.65 20.50
CA LEU A 103 -17.70 -0.84 21.56
C LEU A 103 -17.85 0.18 22.70
N LEU A 104 -18.20 1.43 22.39
CA LEU A 104 -18.53 2.43 23.40
C LEU A 104 -19.77 2.04 24.22
N GLY A 105 -20.77 1.43 23.60
CA GLY A 105 -21.95 0.87 24.26
C GLY A 105 -21.61 -0.26 25.23
N LEU A 106 -20.55 -1.02 24.95
CA LEU A 106 -19.99 -2.05 25.84
C LEU A 106 -19.06 -1.49 26.92
N GLY A 107 -18.87 -0.16 26.99
CA GLY A 107 -17.98 0.49 27.95
C GLY A 107 -16.49 0.37 27.62
N VAL A 108 -16.13 -0.07 26.41
CA VAL A 108 -14.74 -0.17 25.97
C VAL A 108 -14.24 1.22 25.55
N PRO A 109 -13.11 1.72 26.09
CA PRO A 109 -12.48 2.94 25.60
C PRO A 109 -12.00 2.79 24.16
N VAL A 110 -12.42 3.68 23.25
CA VAL A 110 -12.09 3.59 21.82
C VAL A 110 -11.23 4.76 21.36
N VAL A 111 -10.15 4.45 20.64
CA VAL A 111 -9.46 5.39 19.75
C VAL A 111 -10.04 5.20 18.35
N HIS A 112 -10.76 6.20 17.86
CA HIS A 112 -11.27 6.22 16.49
C HIS A 112 -10.26 6.92 15.58
N LEU A 113 -9.75 6.22 14.58
CA LEU A 113 -8.78 6.73 13.63
C LEU A 113 -9.41 6.94 12.26
N ILE A 114 -9.47 8.20 11.82
CA ILE A 114 -9.80 8.57 10.45
C ILE A 114 -8.52 8.44 9.63
N SER A 115 -8.41 7.40 8.81
CA SER A 115 -7.17 7.06 8.09
C SER A 115 -7.11 7.64 6.68
N GLY A 116 -8.28 7.83 6.05
CA GLY A 116 -8.42 8.28 4.67
C GLY A 116 -8.49 9.80 4.50
N HIS A 117 -8.37 10.25 3.25
CA HIS A 117 -8.58 11.65 2.89
C HIS A 117 -10.10 11.98 2.90
N PRO A 118 -10.56 12.98 3.67
CA PRO A 118 -11.99 13.27 3.76
C PRO A 118 -12.53 13.82 2.44
N VAL A 119 -13.72 13.35 2.06
CA VAL A 119 -14.49 13.93 0.94
C VAL A 119 -15.28 15.12 1.48
N GLY A 120 -14.65 16.29 1.57
CA GLY A 120 -15.31 17.47 2.10
C GLY A 120 -14.35 18.60 2.42
N GLY A 121 -14.10 19.47 1.44
CA GLY A 121 -13.63 20.82 1.72
C GLY A 121 -14.82 21.75 2.03
N PRO A 122 -14.57 22.97 2.53
CA PRO A 122 -15.64 23.95 2.85
C PRO A 122 -16.49 24.37 1.62
N ALA A 123 -16.08 24.01 0.40
CA ALA A 123 -16.85 24.27 -0.82
C ALA A 123 -18.06 23.34 -0.97
N THR A 124 -18.03 22.12 -0.41
CA THR A 124 -19.14 21.16 -0.53
C THR A 124 -20.21 21.35 0.54
N GLU A 125 -19.86 21.88 1.72
CA GLU A 125 -20.83 22.24 2.77
C GLU A 125 -21.78 23.37 2.34
N ARG A 126 -21.35 24.27 1.44
CA ARG A 126 -22.20 25.36 0.94
C ARG A 126 -23.19 24.94 -0.15
N LEU A 127 -22.94 23.81 -0.84
CA LEU A 127 -23.93 23.23 -1.77
C LEU A 127 -24.90 22.27 -1.07
N ALA A 128 -24.48 21.64 0.03
CA ALA A 128 -25.33 20.75 0.82
C ALA A 128 -26.37 21.47 1.69
N ALA A 129 -26.21 22.78 1.93
CA ALA A 129 -27.13 23.58 2.75
C ALA A 129 -28.47 23.94 2.08
N SER A 130 -28.68 23.57 0.80
CA SER A 130 -29.86 24.03 0.02
C SER A 130 -30.75 22.91 -0.54
N THR A 131 -30.46 21.65 -0.22
CA THR A 131 -31.26 20.52 -0.71
C THR A 131 -31.71 19.66 0.48
N PRO A 132 -33.02 19.54 0.75
CA PRO A 132 -33.51 18.56 1.71
C PRO A 132 -33.42 17.18 1.05
N ALA A 133 -32.23 16.58 1.09
CA ALA A 133 -32.01 15.22 0.64
C ALA A 133 -32.38 14.25 1.77
N ALA A 134 -33.45 13.49 1.54
CA ALA A 134 -33.62 12.19 2.15
C ALA A 134 -32.39 11.32 1.84
N ASP A 135 -32.04 10.45 2.79
CA ASP A 135 -30.85 9.59 2.83
C ASP A 135 -29.57 10.33 3.27
N ASN A 136 -29.40 10.40 4.60
CA ASN A 136 -28.25 10.96 5.29
C ASN A 136 -26.92 10.46 4.68
N PRO A 137 -26.03 11.33 4.19
CA PRO A 137 -24.64 10.94 4.04
C PRO A 137 -24.11 10.64 5.45
N GLU A 138 -23.72 9.38 5.70
CA GLU A 138 -23.03 8.99 6.93
C GLU A 138 -21.99 10.05 7.26
N THR A 139 -22.24 10.78 8.36
CA THR A 139 -21.27 11.75 8.82
C THR A 139 -20.12 10.93 9.40
N ASP A 140 -19.00 10.86 8.69
CA ASP A 140 -17.77 10.15 9.10
C ASP A 140 -17.11 10.80 10.35
N ALA A 141 -17.85 11.58 11.14
CA ALA A 141 -17.38 12.17 12.37
C ALA A 141 -17.24 11.09 13.45
N PRO A 142 -16.16 11.13 14.25
CA PRO A 142 -16.00 10.17 15.33
C PRO A 142 -17.09 10.42 16.39
N PRO A 143 -17.68 9.36 16.98
CA PRO A 143 -18.60 9.49 18.09
C PRO A 143 -17.99 10.32 19.24
N GLU A 144 -18.78 11.19 19.88
CA GLU A 144 -18.28 12.20 20.85
C GLU A 144 -17.47 11.61 22.02
N ARG A 145 -17.77 10.36 22.42
CA ARG A 145 -17.10 9.66 23.52
C ARG A 145 -15.80 8.97 23.11
N ALA A 146 -15.50 8.87 21.81
CA ALA A 146 -14.26 8.27 21.32
C ALA A 146 -13.11 9.28 21.32
N LEU A 147 -11.88 8.80 21.52
CA LEU A 147 -10.68 9.60 21.28
C LEU A 147 -10.40 9.67 19.77
N GLY A 148 -10.86 10.77 19.14
CA GLY A 148 -10.67 11.01 17.71
C GLY A 148 -9.22 11.31 17.32
N ARG A 149 -8.70 10.55 16.34
CA ARG A 149 -7.41 10.78 15.66
C ARG A 149 -7.63 10.87 14.16
N VAL A 150 -6.79 11.67 13.48
CA VAL A 150 -6.81 11.77 12.01
C VAL A 150 -5.41 11.61 11.43
N HIS A 151 -5.29 10.78 10.39
CA HIS A 151 -4.10 10.68 9.55
C HIS A 151 -3.94 11.96 8.74
N ARG A 152 -2.95 12.77 9.11
CA ARG A 152 -2.74 14.08 8.50
C ARG A 152 -1.24 14.35 8.40
N PRO A 153 -0.62 14.05 7.26
CA PRO A 153 0.76 14.45 6.98
C PRO A 153 0.91 15.97 7.12
N GLY A 154 1.96 16.43 7.82
CA GLY A 154 2.17 17.87 8.06
C GLY A 154 2.51 18.66 6.79
N TRP A 155 3.06 17.98 5.78
CA TRP A 155 3.40 18.54 4.48
C TRP A 155 2.22 18.61 3.50
N LEU A 156 1.10 17.93 3.78
CA LEU A 156 -0.07 17.98 2.92
C LEU A 156 -0.97 19.15 3.37
N PRO A 157 -1.36 20.07 2.46
CA PRO A 157 -2.26 21.17 2.78
C PRO A 157 -3.54 20.71 3.47
N ALA A 158 -4.02 21.56 4.37
CA ALA A 158 -5.29 21.36 5.06
C ALA A 158 -6.45 21.39 4.05
N ALA A 159 -7.24 20.30 3.97
CA ALA A 159 -8.52 20.33 3.25
C ALA A 159 -9.59 21.22 3.93
N GLY A 160 -9.38 21.56 5.22
CA GLY A 160 -10.30 22.36 6.02
C GLY A 160 -9.90 22.48 7.49
N PRO A 161 -10.72 23.17 8.30
CA PRO A 161 -10.54 23.22 9.75
C PRO A 161 -10.62 21.80 10.35
N ALA A 162 -9.88 21.56 11.43
CA ALA A 162 -9.94 20.27 12.11
C ALA A 162 -11.33 20.09 12.75
N ALA A 163 -11.93 18.91 12.57
CA ALA A 163 -13.13 18.53 13.30
C ALA A 163 -12.88 18.66 14.81
N ARG A 164 -13.86 19.23 15.53
CA ARG A 164 -13.75 19.49 16.97
C ARG A 164 -13.48 18.18 17.70
N GLY A 165 -12.48 18.18 18.59
CA GLY A 165 -12.10 16.99 19.38
C GLY A 165 -11.19 16.00 18.66
N VAL A 166 -10.93 16.15 17.36
CA VAL A 166 -10.06 15.25 16.59
C VAL A 166 -8.63 15.78 16.56
N ARG A 167 -7.67 14.94 16.95
CA ARG A 167 -6.25 15.32 16.99
C ARG A 167 -5.47 14.74 15.80
N PRO A 168 -4.68 15.54 15.07
CA PRO A 168 -3.83 15.01 14.01
C PRO A 168 -2.74 14.10 14.59
N THR A 169 -2.42 13.03 13.87
CA THR A 169 -1.37 12.09 14.29
C THR A 169 -0.08 12.20 13.48
N GLY A 170 -0.05 12.94 12.37
CA GLY A 170 1.11 12.95 11.45
C GLY A 170 1.05 11.76 10.47
N VAL A 171 2.18 11.39 9.87
CA VAL A 171 2.24 10.32 8.87
C VAL A 171 2.18 8.94 9.54
N LEU A 172 1.29 8.08 9.07
CA LEU A 172 1.23 6.68 9.46
C LEU A 172 2.24 5.87 8.62
N ALA A 173 3.51 5.93 9.01
CA ALA A 173 4.60 5.25 8.30
C ALA A 173 4.61 3.73 8.59
N PRO A 174 5.03 2.91 7.62
CA PRO A 174 5.30 1.49 7.85
C PRO A 174 6.39 1.30 8.90
N GLN A 175 6.37 0.14 9.58
CA GLN A 175 7.52 -0.29 10.37
C GLN A 175 8.75 -0.35 9.46
N ARG A 176 9.92 0.06 9.97
CA ARG A 176 11.19 -0.05 9.24
C ARG A 176 11.53 -1.51 9.03
N THR A 177 11.08 -2.08 7.92
CA THR A 177 11.57 -3.35 7.41
C THR A 177 12.86 -3.11 6.63
N GLY A 178 13.78 -4.07 6.68
CA GLY A 178 15.03 -4.00 5.93
C GLY A 178 14.74 -3.76 4.44
N ARG A 179 15.49 -2.87 3.79
CA ARG A 179 15.40 -2.70 2.34
C ARG A 179 15.91 -3.98 1.67
N SER A 180 15.10 -4.61 0.82
CA SER A 180 15.62 -5.66 -0.06
C SER A 180 16.72 -5.05 -0.94
N ARG A 181 17.89 -5.71 -0.98
CA ARG A 181 19.00 -5.27 -1.83
C ARG A 181 18.74 -5.54 -3.30
N SER A 182 17.76 -6.40 -3.62
CA SER A 182 17.31 -6.73 -4.97
C SER A 182 15.81 -6.48 -5.07
N ARG A 183 15.43 -5.33 -5.62
CA ARG A 183 14.03 -5.00 -5.92
C ARG A 183 13.73 -5.43 -7.36
N SER A 184 12.57 -6.04 -7.58
CA SER A 184 12.16 -6.54 -8.89
C SER A 184 10.63 -6.53 -9.02
N GLY A 185 10.13 -6.57 -10.25
CA GLY A 185 8.69 -6.60 -10.49
C GLY A 185 7.98 -5.28 -10.19
N THR A 186 6.66 -5.32 -10.35
CA THR A 186 5.76 -4.17 -10.15
C THR A 186 4.73 -4.48 -9.06
N LEU A 187 4.48 -3.51 -8.18
CA LEU A 187 3.30 -3.47 -7.31
C LEU A 187 2.32 -2.42 -7.85
N LEU A 188 1.10 -2.84 -8.17
CA LEU A 188 -0.07 -1.96 -8.34
C LEU A 188 -0.93 -2.04 -7.08
N LEU A 189 -1.04 -0.93 -6.36
CA LEU A 189 -1.89 -0.81 -5.17
C LEU A 189 -3.13 0.03 -5.48
N LEU A 190 -4.27 -0.63 -5.58
CA LEU A 190 -5.55 -0.05 -6.01
C LEU A 190 -6.45 0.21 -4.81
N SER A 191 -7.14 1.35 -4.85
CA SER A 191 -8.30 1.59 -4.00
C SER A 191 -9.52 1.83 -4.86
N LEU A 192 -10.56 1.03 -4.65
CA LEU A 192 -11.87 1.16 -5.28
C LEU A 192 -12.95 1.57 -4.26
N TRP A 193 -12.57 1.82 -3.00
CA TRP A 193 -13.47 2.31 -1.96
C TRP A 193 -14.12 3.65 -2.36
N ARG A 194 -15.46 3.70 -2.30
CA ARG A 194 -16.29 4.86 -2.68
C ARG A 194 -16.01 5.39 -4.10
N VAL A 195 -15.47 4.57 -4.99
CA VAL A 195 -15.35 4.88 -6.42
C VAL A 195 -16.68 4.55 -7.10
N PRO A 196 -17.25 5.44 -7.94
CA PRO A 196 -18.44 5.14 -8.71
C PRO A 196 -18.24 3.89 -9.58
N ALA A 197 -19.20 2.96 -9.60
CA ALA A 197 -19.09 1.68 -10.31
C ALA A 197 -18.69 1.85 -11.78
N ALA A 198 -19.34 2.78 -12.50
CA ALA A 198 -19.02 3.07 -13.90
C ALA A 198 -17.57 3.54 -14.12
N GLU A 199 -16.98 4.29 -13.18
CA GLU A 199 -15.57 4.70 -13.25
C GLU A 199 -14.64 3.52 -12.95
N ALA A 200 -14.97 2.69 -11.96
CA ALA A 200 -14.20 1.51 -11.63
C ALA A 200 -14.19 0.50 -12.78
N GLU A 201 -15.35 0.27 -13.42
CA GLU A 201 -15.51 -0.59 -14.60
C GLU A 201 -14.72 -0.06 -15.78
N ALA A 202 -14.87 1.23 -16.13
CA ALA A 202 -14.11 1.83 -17.23
C ALA A 202 -12.59 1.71 -17.03
N PHE A 203 -12.11 1.95 -15.81
CA PHE A 203 -10.69 1.76 -15.48
C PHE A 203 -10.25 0.29 -15.59
N ALA A 204 -11.06 -0.63 -15.05
CA ALA A 204 -10.77 -2.06 -15.07
C ALA A 204 -10.75 -2.59 -16.50
N GLU A 205 -11.66 -2.17 -17.38
CA GLU A 205 -11.73 -2.65 -18.76
C GLU A 205 -10.66 -2.07 -19.67
N ALA A 206 -10.36 -0.77 -19.54
CA ALA A 206 -9.47 -0.08 -20.49
C ALA A 206 -8.03 0.04 -19.99
N SER A 207 -7.83 0.58 -18.79
CA SER A 207 -6.50 1.00 -18.32
C SER A 207 -5.75 -0.14 -17.63
N LEU A 208 -6.43 -0.90 -16.78
CA LEU A 208 -5.80 -1.94 -15.97
C LEU A 208 -5.10 -3.04 -16.79
N PRO A 209 -5.70 -3.61 -17.86
CA PRO A 209 -5.06 -4.68 -18.62
C PRO A 209 -3.80 -4.20 -19.34
N ALA A 210 -3.83 -2.96 -19.86
CA ALA A 210 -2.69 -2.33 -20.50
C ALA A 210 -1.54 -2.08 -19.51
N LEU A 211 -1.84 -1.56 -18.33
CA LEU A 211 -0.85 -1.37 -17.25
C LEU A 211 -0.23 -2.69 -16.80
N VAL A 212 -1.05 -3.73 -16.57
CA VAL A 212 -0.55 -5.04 -16.13
C VAL A 212 0.28 -5.71 -17.22
N ALA A 213 -0.16 -5.64 -18.49
CA ALA A 213 0.60 -6.19 -19.61
C ALA A 213 1.97 -5.50 -19.77
N ALA A 214 2.01 -4.17 -19.67
CA ALA A 214 3.24 -3.40 -19.70
C ALA A 214 4.15 -3.74 -18.52
N ALA A 215 3.62 -3.83 -17.29
CA ALA A 215 4.37 -4.23 -16.11
C ALA A 215 5.01 -5.61 -16.29
N LEU A 216 4.23 -6.62 -16.70
CA LEU A 216 4.75 -7.97 -16.95
C LEU A 216 5.86 -7.98 -18.01
N HIS A 217 5.69 -7.21 -19.08
CA HIS A 217 6.68 -7.11 -20.15
C HIS A 217 7.98 -6.43 -19.69
N ARG A 218 7.88 -5.38 -18.87
CA ARG A 218 9.02 -4.54 -18.48
C ARG A 218 9.78 -5.04 -17.26
N THR A 219 9.07 -5.63 -16.29
CA THR A 219 9.64 -6.00 -14.98
C THR A 219 9.57 -7.50 -14.70
N GLY A 220 8.91 -8.28 -15.55
CA GLY A 220 8.79 -9.74 -15.46
C GLY A 220 7.77 -10.25 -14.43
N SER A 221 7.26 -9.40 -13.55
CA SER A 221 6.21 -9.76 -12.59
C SER A 221 5.36 -8.56 -12.17
N CYS A 222 4.10 -8.82 -11.85
CA CYS A 222 3.13 -7.81 -11.45
C CYS A 222 2.26 -8.36 -10.32
N THR A 223 2.27 -7.68 -9.16
CA THR A 223 1.33 -7.95 -8.08
C THR A 223 0.33 -6.82 -8.02
N VAL A 224 -0.95 -7.15 -8.18
CA VAL A 224 -2.07 -6.22 -8.05
C VAL A 224 -2.74 -6.47 -6.70
N VAL A 225 -2.81 -5.44 -5.87
CA VAL A 225 -3.47 -5.49 -4.56
C VAL A 225 -4.57 -4.46 -4.52
N ALA A 226 -5.78 -4.85 -4.13
CA ALA A 226 -6.94 -3.96 -4.01
C ALA A 226 -7.63 -4.09 -2.66
N ASP A 227 -8.29 -3.03 -2.19
CA ASP A 227 -9.15 -3.08 -0.99
C ASP A 227 -10.49 -3.78 -1.25
N THR A 228 -11.11 -3.51 -2.40
CA THR A 228 -12.36 -4.12 -2.84
C THR A 228 -12.36 -4.40 -4.34
N GLY A 229 -13.46 -4.94 -4.87
CA GLY A 229 -13.66 -5.12 -6.32
C GLY A 229 -12.79 -6.22 -6.95
N LEU A 230 -12.29 -7.19 -6.18
CA LEU A 230 -11.37 -8.19 -6.70
C LEU A 230 -11.97 -9.04 -7.83
N ASP A 231 -13.27 -9.32 -7.82
CA ASP A 231 -13.95 -10.02 -8.91
C ASP A 231 -13.97 -9.23 -10.22
N LEU A 232 -14.20 -7.92 -10.14
CA LEU A 232 -14.10 -7.02 -11.29
C LEU A 232 -12.69 -7.05 -11.88
N LEU A 233 -11.66 -6.97 -11.03
CA LEU A 233 -10.26 -7.01 -11.46
C LEU A 233 -9.89 -8.37 -12.08
N ARG A 234 -10.35 -9.48 -11.50
CA ARG A 234 -10.14 -10.83 -12.06
C ARG A 234 -10.79 -10.96 -13.43
N SER A 235 -12.02 -10.48 -13.58
CA SER A 235 -12.77 -10.50 -14.85
C SER A 235 -12.01 -9.72 -15.93
N ALA A 236 -11.63 -8.48 -15.64
CA ALA A 236 -10.90 -7.62 -16.57
C ALA A 236 -9.51 -8.18 -16.94
N LEU A 237 -8.86 -8.87 -16.01
CA LEU A 237 -7.55 -9.51 -16.23
C LEU A 237 -7.67 -10.96 -16.73
N GLY A 238 -8.88 -11.42 -17.12
CA GLY A 238 -9.14 -12.79 -17.57
C GLY A 238 -8.23 -13.28 -18.71
N GLY A 239 -7.89 -12.39 -19.64
CA GLY A 239 -6.95 -12.68 -20.74
C GLY A 239 -5.47 -12.79 -20.31
N LEU A 240 -5.15 -12.41 -19.07
CA LEU A 240 -3.81 -12.42 -18.48
C LEU A 240 -3.69 -13.41 -17.30
N THR A 241 -4.80 -13.86 -16.73
CA THR A 241 -4.82 -14.93 -15.72
C THR A 241 -4.22 -16.20 -16.28
N GLY A 242 -3.11 -16.65 -15.67
CA GLY A 242 -2.31 -17.78 -16.14
C GLY A 242 -0.94 -17.40 -16.71
N ARG A 243 -0.70 -16.11 -16.97
CA ARG A 243 0.66 -15.64 -17.27
C ARG A 243 1.56 -15.78 -16.03
N PRO A 244 2.76 -16.38 -16.16
CA PRO A 244 3.69 -16.44 -15.05
C PRO A 244 4.05 -15.03 -14.60
N GLY A 245 4.04 -14.77 -13.29
CA GLY A 245 4.42 -13.49 -12.71
C GLY A 245 3.26 -12.55 -12.38
N LEU A 246 2.02 -12.83 -12.80
CA LEU A 246 0.85 -12.07 -12.34
C LEU A 246 0.29 -12.64 -11.02
N ARG A 247 0.08 -11.78 -10.02
CA ARG A 247 -0.57 -12.10 -8.75
C ARG A 247 -1.63 -11.06 -8.43
N LEU A 248 -2.79 -11.52 -7.95
CA LEU A 248 -3.88 -10.65 -7.47
C LEU A 248 -4.16 -11.00 -6.01
N GLY A 249 -4.45 -10.00 -5.18
CA GLY A 249 -4.83 -10.22 -3.78
C GLY A 249 -5.59 -9.07 -3.16
N LEU A 250 -6.28 -9.35 -2.05
CA LEU A 250 -6.90 -8.33 -1.22
C LEU A 250 -5.86 -7.67 -0.32
N ALA A 251 -6.00 -6.36 -0.10
CA ALA A 251 -5.17 -5.61 0.83
C ALA A 251 -5.27 -6.20 2.23
N ALA A 252 -6.48 -6.59 2.68
CA ALA A 252 -6.74 -7.21 3.98
C ALA A 252 -6.04 -8.56 4.18
N GLU A 253 -5.67 -9.27 3.11
CA GLU A 253 -5.10 -10.62 3.14
C GLU A 253 -3.60 -10.67 2.80
N THR A 254 -3.06 -9.60 2.23
CA THR A 254 -1.65 -9.48 1.81
C THR A 254 -0.90 -8.49 2.69
N ASP A 255 0.42 -8.37 2.58
CA ASP A 255 1.19 -7.29 3.22
C ASP A 255 1.70 -6.29 2.16
N PRO A 256 0.95 -5.21 1.86
CA PRO A 256 1.37 -4.20 0.89
C PRO A 256 2.68 -3.51 1.27
N ASP A 257 2.97 -3.35 2.56
CA ASP A 257 4.20 -2.73 3.02
C ASP A 257 5.39 -3.66 2.73
N ALA A 258 5.27 -4.97 2.92
CA ALA A 258 6.30 -5.93 2.50
C ALA A 258 6.43 -6.00 0.96
N LEU A 259 5.31 -6.11 0.25
CA LEU A 259 5.30 -6.18 -1.22
C LEU A 259 5.98 -4.95 -1.86
N GLN A 260 5.74 -3.75 -1.32
CA GLN A 260 6.39 -2.53 -1.82
C GLN A 260 7.90 -2.54 -1.56
N ALA A 261 8.38 -3.23 -0.52
CA ALA A 261 9.81 -3.33 -0.20
C ALA A 261 10.56 -4.14 -1.26
N GLU A 262 9.87 -5.10 -1.87
CA GLU A 262 10.39 -6.00 -2.89
C GLU A 262 10.18 -5.48 -4.30
N ALA A 263 9.12 -4.70 -4.54
CA ALA A 263 8.77 -4.19 -5.85
C ALA A 263 9.83 -3.21 -6.39
N GLY A 264 10.25 -3.39 -7.65
CA GLY A 264 11.11 -2.43 -8.37
C GLY A 264 10.36 -1.18 -8.80
N VAL A 265 9.10 -1.35 -9.23
CA VAL A 265 8.18 -0.28 -9.65
C VAL A 265 6.97 -0.26 -8.73
N PHE A 266 6.56 0.93 -8.28
CA PHE A 266 5.40 1.12 -7.41
C PHE A 266 4.40 2.10 -8.01
N LEU A 267 3.22 1.58 -8.35
CA LEU A 267 2.08 2.33 -8.85
C LEU A 267 0.96 2.25 -7.82
N ALA A 268 0.29 3.36 -7.51
CA ALA A 268 -0.82 3.33 -6.56
C ALA A 268 -1.93 4.33 -6.85
N SER A 269 -3.16 3.99 -6.46
CA SER A 269 -4.26 4.95 -6.39
C SER A 269 -3.89 6.11 -5.47
N PRO A 270 -4.40 7.34 -5.72
CA PRO A 270 -4.19 8.48 -4.83
C PRO A 270 -4.89 8.25 -3.47
N VAL A 271 -4.16 7.65 -2.52
CA VAL A 271 -4.60 7.42 -1.13
C VAL A 271 -3.47 7.73 -0.15
N LEU A 272 -3.81 8.12 1.09
CA LEU A 272 -2.81 8.62 2.05
C LEU A 272 -1.83 7.50 2.47
N GLY A 273 -2.30 6.28 2.59
CA GLY A 273 -1.51 5.11 2.99
C GLY A 273 -0.42 4.76 1.99
N ALA A 274 -0.67 4.92 0.69
CA ALA A 274 0.30 4.71 -0.39
C ALA A 274 1.34 5.83 -0.43
N LEU A 275 0.90 7.08 -0.27
CA LEU A 275 1.80 8.24 -0.18
C LEU A 275 2.74 8.12 1.04
N ALA A 276 2.18 7.78 2.20
CA ALA A 276 2.95 7.54 3.43
C ALA A 276 3.97 6.41 3.28
N LEU A 277 3.61 5.33 2.57
CA LEU A 277 4.51 4.21 2.28
C LEU A 277 5.71 4.65 1.43
N ALA A 278 5.43 5.32 0.30
CA ALA A 278 6.47 5.79 -0.60
C ALA A 278 7.37 6.85 0.05
N GLN A 279 6.77 7.81 0.76
CA GLN A 279 7.48 8.85 1.52
C GLN A 279 8.41 8.24 2.56
N ALA A 280 7.89 7.40 3.46
CA ALA A 280 8.66 6.83 4.58
C ALA A 280 9.88 6.03 4.09
N ARG A 281 9.78 5.42 2.91
CA ARG A 281 10.86 4.66 2.29
C ARG A 281 11.68 5.45 1.28
N ARG A 282 11.31 6.72 1.02
CA ARG A 282 11.88 7.57 -0.03
C ARG A 282 11.87 6.87 -1.40
N ALA A 283 10.86 6.04 -1.65
CA ALA A 283 10.75 5.22 -2.84
C ALA A 283 10.00 5.98 -3.95
N PRO A 284 10.37 5.81 -5.22
CA PRO A 284 9.55 6.30 -6.33
C PRO A 284 8.10 5.81 -6.24
N LEU A 285 7.18 6.65 -6.66
CA LEU A 285 5.75 6.38 -6.76
C LEU A 285 5.23 7.07 -8.02
N ALA A 286 4.48 6.34 -8.84
CA ALA A 286 3.62 6.93 -9.86
C ALA A 286 2.16 6.73 -9.46
N LEU A 287 1.36 7.78 -9.66
CA LEU A 287 -0.06 7.73 -9.34
C LEU A 287 -0.83 7.09 -10.48
N LEU A 288 -1.72 6.17 -10.13
CA LEU A 288 -2.76 5.71 -11.03
C LEU A 288 -3.79 6.84 -11.24
N PRO A 289 -4.58 6.79 -12.34
CA PRO A 289 -5.68 7.71 -12.55
C PRO A 289 -6.56 7.84 -11.29
N ALA A 290 -6.89 9.09 -10.92
CA ALA A 290 -7.67 9.37 -9.73
C ALA A 290 -9.15 9.02 -9.94
N LEU A 291 -9.63 7.98 -9.27
CA LEU A 291 -11.00 7.49 -9.37
C LEU A 291 -11.86 8.01 -8.22
N GLY A 292 -13.02 8.56 -8.55
CA GLY A 292 -13.95 9.15 -7.60
C GLY A 292 -13.49 10.50 -7.02
N PRO A 293 -14.38 11.15 -6.25
CA PRO A 293 -14.15 12.49 -5.72
C PRO A 293 -13.00 12.56 -4.70
N ALA A 294 -12.86 11.54 -3.84
CA ALA A 294 -11.83 11.49 -2.80
C ALA A 294 -10.41 11.50 -3.39
N GLN A 295 -10.16 10.60 -4.35
CA GLN A 295 -8.85 10.46 -4.98
C GLN A 295 -8.52 11.70 -5.82
N ARG A 296 -9.51 12.26 -6.54
CA ARG A 296 -9.33 13.50 -7.30
C ARG A 296 -8.98 14.69 -6.41
N ALA A 297 -9.66 14.83 -5.27
CA ALA A 297 -9.35 15.88 -4.31
C ALA A 297 -7.92 15.74 -3.76
N LEU A 298 -7.52 14.53 -3.37
CA LEU A 298 -6.17 14.27 -2.87
C LEU A 298 -5.11 14.48 -3.96
N ALA A 299 -5.34 13.99 -5.18
CA ALA A 299 -4.44 14.18 -6.32
C ALA A 299 -4.26 15.66 -6.66
N GLY A 300 -5.35 16.44 -6.64
CA GLY A 300 -5.32 17.88 -6.87
C GLY A 300 -4.51 18.64 -5.81
N GLN A 301 -4.68 18.29 -4.53
CA GLN A 301 -3.85 18.86 -3.46
C GLN A 301 -2.38 18.48 -3.60
N LEU A 302 -2.11 17.22 -3.95
CA LEU A 302 -0.75 16.71 -4.09
C LEU A 302 0.00 17.36 -5.25
N ALA A 303 -0.66 17.61 -6.37
CA ALA A 303 -0.06 18.27 -7.53
C ALA A 303 0.51 19.66 -7.20
N GLY A 304 -0.03 20.34 -6.18
CA GLY A 304 0.50 21.61 -5.69
C GLY A 304 1.72 21.50 -4.78
N VAL A 305 2.12 20.28 -4.38
CA VAL A 305 3.17 20.03 -3.37
C VAL A 305 4.30 19.18 -3.92
N LEU A 306 3.98 18.14 -4.69
CA LEU A 306 4.93 17.17 -5.22
C LEU A 306 4.65 16.85 -6.69
N PRO A 307 5.67 16.91 -7.57
CA PRO A 307 5.54 16.49 -8.96
C PRO A 307 5.63 14.96 -9.06
N LEU A 308 4.57 14.24 -8.67
CA LEU A 308 4.49 12.80 -8.89
C LEU A 308 4.08 12.48 -10.34
N PRO A 309 4.73 11.52 -11.01
CA PRO A 309 4.32 11.09 -12.35
C PRO A 309 2.95 10.41 -12.31
N SER A 310 2.18 10.57 -13.39
CA SER A 310 0.93 9.83 -13.63
C SER A 310 1.21 8.57 -14.44
N ALA A 311 0.48 7.48 -14.14
CA ALA A 311 0.51 6.21 -14.85
C ALA A 311 -0.65 6.08 -15.85
N GLU A 312 -0.97 7.16 -16.56
CA GLU A 312 -2.00 7.21 -17.61
C GLU A 312 -1.53 6.56 -18.92
N ASP A 313 -0.23 6.62 -19.22
CA ASP A 313 0.37 6.01 -20.41
C ASP A 313 1.30 4.84 -20.02
N PRO A 314 0.85 3.57 -20.17
CA PRO A 314 1.69 2.40 -19.91
C PRO A 314 2.90 2.30 -20.84
N ALA A 315 2.91 3.00 -21.98
CA ALA A 315 4.01 3.00 -22.93
C ALA A 315 5.14 3.96 -22.52
N ASP A 316 4.91 4.90 -21.60
CA ASP A 316 5.91 5.86 -21.13
C ASP A 316 7.12 5.13 -20.50
N PRO A 317 8.32 5.20 -21.11
CA PRO A 317 9.51 4.59 -20.54
C PRO A 317 9.91 5.19 -19.18
N GLY A 318 9.55 6.45 -18.90
CA GLY A 318 9.83 7.14 -17.64
C GLY A 318 9.18 6.45 -16.43
N LEU A 319 8.01 5.84 -16.63
CA LEU A 319 7.30 5.06 -15.62
C LEU A 319 8.10 3.84 -15.14
N TRP A 320 8.84 3.22 -16.06
CA TRP A 320 9.52 1.92 -15.84
C TRP A 320 11.03 2.05 -15.56
N ALA A 321 11.63 3.21 -15.83
CA ALA A 321 13.07 3.46 -15.67
C ALA A 321 13.57 3.30 -14.21
N GLN A 322 12.64 3.25 -13.24
CA GLN A 322 12.91 3.09 -11.80
C GLN A 322 13.51 1.72 -11.42
N SER A 323 13.49 0.75 -12.35
CA SER A 323 13.97 -0.62 -12.14
C SER A 323 15.37 -0.91 -12.74
N GLY A 324 16.10 0.10 -13.22
CA GLY A 324 17.36 -0.09 -13.96
C GLY A 324 18.48 -0.73 -13.14
N ALA A 325 19.05 -1.83 -13.66
CA ALA A 325 20.20 -2.52 -13.07
C ALA A 325 21.45 -1.63 -13.10
N GLY A 326 21.92 -1.21 -11.91
CA GLY A 326 23.21 -0.53 -11.73
C GLY A 326 23.16 0.96 -11.39
N GLY A 327 21.98 1.59 -11.43
CA GLY A 327 21.80 2.95 -10.94
C GLY A 327 21.37 2.97 -9.47
N ALA A 328 21.88 3.90 -8.67
CA ALA A 328 21.29 4.18 -7.36
C ALA A 328 19.79 4.45 -7.57
N PRO A 329 18.89 3.84 -6.77
CA PRO A 329 17.45 4.06 -6.93
C PRO A 329 17.21 5.57 -6.82
N ALA A 330 16.60 6.16 -7.86
CA ALA A 330 16.21 7.56 -7.81
C ALA A 330 15.37 7.75 -6.55
N ALA A 331 15.85 8.55 -5.60
CA ALA A 331 14.99 8.98 -4.51
C ALA A 331 13.84 9.73 -5.16
N GLY A 332 12.59 9.33 -4.88
CA GLY A 332 11.42 10.06 -5.40
C GLY A 332 11.47 11.56 -5.00
N PRO A 333 10.51 12.37 -5.45
CA PRO A 333 10.52 13.83 -5.20
C PRO A 333 10.34 14.22 -3.72
N TRP A 334 10.36 13.26 -2.81
CA TRP A 334 10.26 13.42 -1.36
C TRP A 334 11.30 14.38 -0.77
N HIS A 335 12.46 14.56 -1.42
CA HIS A 335 13.48 15.50 -0.98
C HIS A 335 13.03 16.97 -1.05
N LEU A 336 11.95 17.24 -1.79
CA LEU A 336 11.31 18.56 -1.87
C LEU A 336 10.44 18.87 -0.64
N LEU A 337 10.08 17.87 0.16
CA LEU A 337 9.31 18.07 1.39
C LEU A 337 10.19 18.67 2.49
N ASP A 338 9.65 19.64 3.22
CA ASP A 338 10.29 20.20 4.41
C ASP A 338 10.54 19.08 5.45
N PRO A 339 11.80 18.80 5.82
CA PRO A 339 12.12 17.82 6.85
C PRO A 339 11.45 18.09 8.21
N ALA A 340 11.13 19.35 8.54
CA ALA A 340 10.42 19.70 9.76
C ALA A 340 8.96 19.21 9.77
N LEU A 341 8.37 19.00 8.59
CA LEU A 341 7.01 18.48 8.40
C LEU A 341 6.98 16.95 8.15
N ASP A 342 8.15 16.32 8.11
CA ASP A 342 8.37 14.87 7.88
C ASP A 342 8.20 14.05 9.17
N ASP A 343 7.04 14.17 9.84
CA ASP A 343 6.74 13.40 11.04
C ASP A 343 6.21 12.00 10.71
N LEU A 344 7.13 11.03 10.66
CA LEU A 344 6.85 9.60 10.42
C LEU A 344 6.40 8.83 11.68
N ARG A 345 6.15 9.50 12.81
CA ARG A 345 5.84 8.83 14.09
C ARG A 345 4.35 8.65 14.34
N GLY A 346 3.49 8.89 13.35
CA GLY A 346 2.04 8.94 13.59
C GLY A 346 1.47 7.62 14.09
N ALA A 347 1.93 6.48 13.56
CA ALA A 347 1.48 5.17 14.02
C ALA A 347 1.91 4.91 15.49
N GLN A 348 3.11 5.36 15.86
CA GLN A 348 3.62 5.26 17.23
C GLN A 348 2.82 6.11 18.22
N ARG A 349 2.34 7.29 17.81
CA ARG A 349 1.49 8.17 18.64
C ARG A 349 0.13 7.55 18.94
N VAL A 350 -0.49 6.91 17.94
CA VAL A 350 -1.75 6.16 18.14
C VAL A 350 -1.50 4.97 19.08
N ALA A 351 -0.47 4.16 18.82
CA ALA A 351 -0.13 3.03 19.67
C ALA A 351 0.22 3.44 21.11
N ARG A 352 0.88 4.59 21.30
CA ARG A 352 1.09 5.18 22.63
C ARG A 352 -0.22 5.54 23.32
N THR A 353 -1.18 6.11 22.59
CA THR A 353 -2.51 6.44 23.15
C THR A 353 -3.22 5.17 23.63
N LEU A 354 -3.17 4.08 22.85
CA LEU A 354 -3.75 2.79 23.24
C LEU A 354 -3.09 2.21 24.49
N ARG A 355 -1.76 2.27 24.59
CA ARG A 355 -1.02 1.85 25.79
C ARG A 355 -1.42 2.66 27.02
N GLN A 356 -1.62 3.97 26.87
CA GLN A 356 -2.07 4.82 27.97
C GLN A 356 -3.48 4.42 28.45
N LEU A 357 -4.42 4.20 27.52
CA LEU A 357 -5.77 3.73 27.85
C LEU A 357 -5.76 2.35 28.54
N ALA A 358 -4.91 1.44 28.08
CA ALA A 358 -4.81 0.10 28.65
C ALA A 358 -4.25 0.08 30.08
N LEU A 359 -3.43 1.08 30.45
CA LEU A 359 -2.82 1.19 31.79
C LEU A 359 -3.62 2.08 32.75
N ALA A 360 -4.30 3.09 32.22
CA ALA A 360 -5.10 4.04 32.97
C ALA A 360 -6.36 4.41 32.15
N PRO A 361 -7.45 3.64 32.28
CA PRO A 361 -8.72 3.93 31.61
C PRO A 361 -9.29 5.29 32.03
N LEU A 362 -9.98 5.95 31.10
CA LEU A 362 -10.64 7.25 31.30
C LEU A 362 -11.94 7.13 32.11
#